data_AF-R4LWP9-F1
#
_entry.id   AF-R4LWP9-F1
#
_cell.length_a   1.000
_cell.length_b   1.000
_cell.length_c   1.000
_cell.angle_alpha   90.00
_cell.angle_beta   90.00
_cell.angle_gamma   90.00
#
_symmetry.space_group_name_H-M   'P 1'
#
loop_
_entity.id
_entity.type
_entity.pdbx_description
1 polymer ?
#
loop_
_entity_poly.entity_id
_entity_poly.type
_entity_poly.pdbx_seq_one_letter_code
_entity_poly.pdbx_strand_id
1 'polypeptide(L)'
;MDDLSTLLHAASSDAPPTRVTVDGLLAAERRRKSRVVAAAAGGAVAVVLAGAAVMASRPGDEVRPSPPAAPASTAQRACPRPSSPGRVPNRKSTPARPLPESHEVASRRLTAALAPLLPAGTSPANCDRVEVWWSEQSAQYQAGGRIPAGTLPTTIVVLIRPREPGDSKLSCADGDGPGCTVTAHGTQRYADSELDKAGRIQRTVTVARPDDTRVQIVVIGARTDLPAVATLTAIASAPPLTLYPAS
;
A
#
# COMPACT_ATOMS: atom_id res chain seq x y z
N MET A 1 31.49 13.42 30.94
CA MET A 1 30.62 12.32 30.43
C MET A 1 29.35 12.26 31.28
N ASP A 2 28.80 13.42 31.69
CA ASP A 2 27.90 13.52 32.87
C ASP A 2 26.45 13.90 32.51
N ASP A 3 26.18 14.20 31.24
CA ASP A 3 24.84 14.58 30.78
C ASP A 3 23.83 13.43 30.83
N LEU A 4 24.29 12.18 30.65
CA LEU A 4 23.41 11.02 30.57
C LEU A 4 22.86 10.62 31.95
N SER A 5 23.68 10.72 33.00
CA SER A 5 23.24 10.53 34.38
C SER A 5 22.27 11.63 34.82
N THR A 6 22.52 12.88 34.41
CA THR A 6 21.65 14.01 34.75
C THR A 6 20.27 13.88 34.10
N LEU A 7 20.21 13.44 32.84
CA LEU A 7 18.95 13.19 32.13
C LEU A 7 18.16 12.02 32.72
N LEU A 8 18.82 10.93 33.10
CA LEU A 8 18.16 9.78 33.72
C LEU A 8 17.62 10.10 35.10
N HIS A 9 18.33 10.93 35.88
CA HIS A 9 17.87 11.29 37.21
C HIS A 9 16.64 12.21 37.15
N ALA A 10 16.62 13.17 36.23
CA ALA A 10 15.47 14.05 36.00
C ALA A 10 14.22 13.28 35.52
N ALA A 11 14.39 12.23 34.72
CA ALA A 11 13.27 11.38 34.29
C ALA A 11 12.74 10.48 35.43
N SER A 12 13.60 10.11 36.39
CA SER A 12 13.21 9.25 37.53
C SER A 12 12.52 9.99 38.67
N SER A 13 12.71 11.32 38.78
CA SER A 13 12.08 12.14 39.82
C SER A 13 10.60 12.42 39.57
N ASP A 14 10.11 12.19 38.35
CA ASP A 14 8.69 12.25 38.05
C ASP A 14 8.02 10.93 38.46
N ALA A 15 7.27 10.97 39.57
CA ALA A 15 6.48 9.85 40.01
C ALA A 15 5.51 9.40 38.89
N PRO A 16 5.41 8.09 38.60
CA PRO A 16 4.55 7.60 37.53
C PRO A 16 3.10 8.02 37.80
N PRO A 17 2.38 8.57 36.81
CA PRO A 17 1.00 8.98 37.00
C PRO A 17 0.17 7.75 37.36
N THR A 18 -0.47 7.78 38.53
CA THR A 18 -1.21 6.64 39.08
C THR A 18 -2.44 6.25 38.24
N ARG A 19 -2.83 7.09 37.26
CA ARG A 19 -3.90 6.82 36.30
C ARG A 19 -3.63 7.50 34.96
N VAL A 20 -3.64 6.72 33.88
CA VAL A 20 -3.65 7.23 32.51
C VAL A 20 -5.10 7.30 32.06
N THR A 21 -5.72 8.49 32.14
CA THR A 21 -7.06 8.71 31.60
C THR A 21 -6.96 9.09 30.12
N VAL A 22 -7.84 8.53 29.30
CA VAL A 22 -7.94 8.86 27.86
C VAL A 22 -8.18 10.37 27.66
N ASP A 23 -8.95 10.98 28.57
CA ASP A 23 -9.20 12.43 28.57
C ASP A 23 -7.92 13.25 28.85
N GLY A 24 -7.02 12.75 29.71
CA GLY A 24 -5.73 13.38 29.97
C GLY A 24 -4.81 13.36 28.75
N LEU A 25 -4.80 12.26 28.00
CA LEU A 25 -4.07 12.15 26.74
C LEU A 25 -4.63 13.10 25.68
N LEU A 26 -5.96 13.19 25.54
CA LEU A 26 -6.61 14.13 24.63
C LEU A 26 -6.33 15.60 24.98
N ALA A 27 -6.30 15.94 26.27
CA ALA A 27 -5.98 17.29 26.74
C ALA A 27 -4.51 17.66 26.47
N ALA A 28 -3.57 16.73 26.69
CA ALA A 28 -2.16 16.91 26.40
C ALA A 28 -1.91 17.09 24.89
N GLU A 29 -2.57 16.29 24.05
CA GLU A 29 -2.51 16.38 22.58
C GLU A 29 -3.04 17.73 22.08
N ARG A 30 -4.17 18.21 22.65
CA ARG A 30 -4.73 19.55 22.33
C ARG A 30 -3.78 20.68 22.72
N ARG A 31 -3.14 20.61 23.89
CA ARG A 31 -2.13 21.60 24.32
C ARG A 31 -0.89 21.61 23.43
N ARG A 32 -0.46 20.45 22.93
CA ARG A 32 0.66 20.36 22.01
C ARG A 32 0.32 20.98 20.66
N LYS A 33 -0.87 20.72 20.13
CA LYS A 33 -1.35 21.33 18.88
C LYS A 33 -1.53 22.84 18.99
N SER A 34 -2.02 23.37 20.11
CA SER A 34 -2.15 24.82 20.28
C SER A 34 -0.79 25.54 20.34
N ARG A 35 0.24 24.91 20.91
CA ARG A 35 1.62 25.44 20.88
C ARG A 35 2.23 25.47 19.48
N VAL A 36 1.92 24.48 18.65
CA VAL A 36 2.38 24.44 17.24
C VAL A 36 1.70 25.52 16.40
N VAL A 37 0.42 25.81 16.64
CA VAL A 37 -0.30 26.90 15.95
C VAL A 37 0.19 28.28 16.43
N ALA A 38 0.52 28.44 17.71
CA ALA A 38 1.11 29.67 18.23
C ALA A 38 2.52 29.96 17.68
N ALA A 39 3.27 28.92 17.29
CA ALA A 39 4.59 29.07 16.66
C ALA A 39 4.52 29.45 15.15
N ALA A 40 3.34 29.37 14.52
CA ALA A 40 3.12 29.72 13.11
C ALA A 40 2.53 31.12 12.89
N ALA A 41 2.33 31.91 13.96
CA ALA A 41 1.75 33.25 13.92
C ALA A 41 2.79 34.39 13.86
N GLY A 42 4.02 34.10 13.43
CA GLY A 42 5.07 35.09 13.18
C GLY A 42 5.51 35.07 11.72
N GLY A 43 4.70 35.65 10.83
CA GLY A 43 5.06 35.76 9.41
C GLY A 43 3.86 36.11 8.53
N ALA A 44 3.56 37.39 8.43
CA ALA A 44 2.54 37.93 7.54
C ALA A 44 3.03 37.97 6.08
N VAL A 45 2.20 37.54 5.12
CA VAL A 45 1.94 38.30 3.87
C VAL A 45 0.52 37.96 3.41
N ALA A 46 -0.32 39.00 3.36
CA ALA A 46 -1.61 39.01 2.69
C ALA A 46 -1.43 39.35 1.21
N VAL A 47 -2.16 38.68 0.31
CA VAL A 47 -2.61 39.27 -0.95
C VAL A 47 -4.05 38.84 -1.21
N VAL A 48 -4.92 39.84 -1.26
CA VAL A 48 -6.34 39.82 -1.64
C VAL A 48 -6.43 40.14 -3.14
N LEU A 49 -7.45 39.59 -3.82
CA LEU A 49 -8.31 40.17 -4.90
C LEU A 49 -8.77 39.02 -5.82
N ALA A 50 -10.02 38.54 -5.78
CA ALA A 50 -11.28 39.15 -6.27
C ALA A 50 -11.34 39.27 -7.81
N GLY A 51 -12.38 38.70 -8.45
CA GLY A 51 -12.73 39.09 -9.82
C GLY A 51 -13.61 38.14 -10.64
N ALA A 52 -14.90 38.48 -10.70
CA ALA A 52 -15.82 38.38 -11.85
C ALA A 52 -16.29 37.02 -12.41
N ALA A 53 -17.61 36.81 -12.28
CA ALA A 53 -18.45 36.02 -13.15
C ALA A 53 -18.54 36.63 -14.56
N VAL A 54 -18.65 35.79 -15.58
CA VAL A 54 -19.17 36.16 -16.91
C VAL A 54 -20.16 35.09 -17.37
N MET A 55 -21.43 35.49 -17.41
CA MET A 55 -22.48 34.90 -18.24
C MET A 55 -22.16 35.17 -19.71
N ALA A 56 -22.25 34.15 -20.55
CA ALA A 56 -22.37 34.33 -22.00
C ALA A 56 -23.31 33.27 -22.58
N SER A 57 -24.56 33.68 -22.76
CA SER A 57 -25.56 33.01 -23.59
C SER A 57 -25.18 33.18 -25.07
N ARG A 58 -25.27 32.11 -25.86
CA ARG A 58 -25.40 32.21 -27.33
C ARG A 58 -26.51 31.26 -27.81
N PRO A 59 -27.47 31.74 -28.61
CA PRO A 59 -28.38 30.90 -29.36
C PRO A 59 -27.72 30.52 -30.68
N GLY A 60 -27.81 29.25 -31.05
CA GLY A 60 -27.30 28.72 -32.31
C GLY A 60 -27.90 27.34 -32.52
N ASP A 61 -29.08 27.32 -33.13
CA ASP A 61 -29.68 26.11 -33.71
C ASP A 61 -28.74 25.55 -34.79
N GLU A 62 -28.10 24.44 -34.49
CA GLU A 62 -27.48 23.59 -35.50
C GLU A 62 -27.87 22.14 -35.18
N VAL A 63 -28.85 21.65 -35.95
CA VAL A 63 -29.34 20.27 -35.91
C VAL A 63 -28.20 19.35 -36.34
N ARG A 64 -27.46 18.84 -35.36
CA ARG A 64 -26.45 17.80 -35.56
C ARG A 64 -27.12 16.42 -35.40
N PRO A 65 -26.98 15.50 -36.37
CA PRO A 65 -27.54 14.16 -36.23
C PRO A 65 -26.87 13.42 -35.06
N SER A 66 -27.70 12.89 -34.16
CA SER A 66 -27.27 12.07 -33.02
C SER A 66 -26.45 10.87 -33.49
N PRO A 67 -25.22 10.68 -33.00
CA PRO A 67 -24.55 9.39 -33.14
C PRO A 67 -25.30 8.31 -32.34
N PRO A 68 -25.29 7.05 -32.78
CA PRO A 68 -25.95 5.96 -32.07
C PRO A 68 -25.42 5.86 -30.64
N ALA A 69 -26.35 5.71 -29.70
CA ALA A 69 -26.06 5.57 -28.28
C ALA A 69 -24.99 4.49 -28.05
N ALA A 70 -23.82 4.92 -27.59
CA ALA A 70 -22.83 4.00 -27.06
C ALA A 70 -23.50 3.19 -25.93
N PRO A 71 -23.30 1.87 -25.87
CA PRO A 71 -23.84 1.08 -24.78
C PRO A 71 -23.38 1.68 -23.45
N ALA A 72 -24.33 1.88 -22.54
CA ALA A 72 -24.06 2.43 -21.22
C ALA A 72 -22.95 1.59 -20.56
N SER A 73 -21.76 2.18 -20.44
CA SER A 73 -20.68 1.62 -19.66
C SER A 73 -21.19 1.52 -18.23
N THR A 74 -21.54 0.32 -17.79
CA THR A 74 -21.87 0.04 -16.40
C THR A 74 -20.71 0.56 -15.55
N ALA A 75 -20.97 1.61 -14.78
CA ALA A 75 -19.97 2.24 -13.93
C ALA A 75 -19.41 1.18 -12.97
N GLN A 76 -18.20 0.70 -13.25
CA GLN A 76 -17.52 -0.27 -12.42
C GLN A 76 -17.31 0.34 -11.04
N ARG A 77 -17.76 -0.35 -10.00
CA ARG A 77 -17.64 0.17 -8.64
C ARG A 77 -16.19 0.06 -8.19
N ALA A 78 -15.51 1.19 -8.07
CA ALA A 78 -14.15 1.25 -7.54
C ALA A 78 -14.10 0.62 -6.14
N CYS A 79 -13.04 -0.12 -5.85
CA CYS A 79 -12.89 -0.75 -4.55
C CYS A 79 -12.72 0.29 -3.45
N PRO A 80 -13.44 0.16 -2.31
CA PRO A 80 -13.14 0.97 -1.14
C PRO A 80 -11.71 0.65 -0.70
N ARG A 81 -10.83 1.64 -0.82
CA ARG A 81 -9.45 1.54 -0.36
C ARG A 81 -9.48 1.55 1.16
N PRO A 82 -8.78 0.63 1.85
CA PRO A 82 -8.67 0.69 3.30
C PRO A 82 -8.00 2.01 3.69
N SER A 83 -8.80 2.98 4.12
CA SER A 83 -8.32 4.21 4.72
C SER A 83 -7.82 3.86 6.11
N SER A 84 -6.51 4.00 6.34
CA SER A 84 -5.95 3.90 7.68
C SER A 84 -6.06 5.29 8.32
N PRO A 85 -7.00 5.53 9.25
CA PRO A 85 -7.15 6.84 9.86
C PRO A 85 -5.90 7.18 10.70
N GLY A 86 -5.31 8.34 10.43
CA GLY A 86 -4.45 9.06 11.38
C GLY A 86 -3.00 8.59 11.55
N ARG A 87 -2.47 7.71 10.69
CA ARG A 87 -1.05 7.31 10.78
C ARG A 87 -0.19 8.14 9.84
N VAL A 88 0.75 8.90 10.41
CA VAL A 88 1.77 9.64 9.66
C VAL A 88 2.53 8.64 8.76
N PRO A 89 2.84 8.98 7.49
CA PRO A 89 3.65 8.13 6.62
C PRO A 89 4.95 7.77 7.34
N ASN A 90 5.06 6.52 7.79
CA ASN A 90 6.17 6.11 8.66
C ASN A 90 7.41 5.72 7.84
N ARG A 91 7.29 5.72 6.50
CA ARG A 91 8.34 5.28 5.59
C ARG A 91 8.71 6.40 4.63
N LYS A 92 9.90 6.97 4.82
CA LYS A 92 10.61 7.73 3.78
C LYS A 92 11.37 6.71 2.92
N SER A 93 10.66 6.00 2.04
CA SER A 93 11.33 5.20 1.03
C SER A 93 11.69 6.12 -0.13
N THR A 94 12.98 6.30 -0.40
CA THR A 94 13.44 6.92 -1.64
C THR A 94 13.76 5.80 -2.61
N PRO A 95 12.92 5.56 -3.63
CA PRO A 95 13.18 4.51 -4.60
C PRO A 95 14.51 4.79 -5.33
N ALA A 96 15.25 3.73 -5.67
CA ALA A 96 16.53 3.88 -6.37
C ALA A 96 16.37 4.57 -7.74
N ARG A 97 15.22 4.35 -8.38
CA ARG A 97 14.83 4.97 -9.65
C ARG A 97 13.44 5.61 -9.50
N PRO A 98 13.25 6.88 -9.93
CA PRO A 98 11.93 7.50 -9.97
C PRO A 98 10.94 6.67 -10.79
N LEU A 99 9.68 6.61 -10.35
CA LEU A 99 8.63 5.93 -11.11
C LEU A 99 8.41 6.64 -12.46
N PRO A 100 8.27 5.91 -13.57
CA PRO A 100 8.13 6.50 -14.89
C PRO A 100 6.73 7.08 -15.16
N GLU A 101 5.75 6.72 -14.34
CA GLU A 101 4.33 7.07 -14.53
C GLU A 101 3.68 7.49 -13.19
N SER A 102 2.53 8.17 -13.27
CA SER A 102 1.76 8.53 -12.08
C SER A 102 1.16 7.29 -11.40
N HIS A 103 0.93 7.37 -10.09
CA HIS A 103 0.36 6.26 -9.32
C HIS A 103 -0.99 5.76 -9.87
N GLU A 104 -1.79 6.65 -10.44
CA GLU A 104 -3.09 6.29 -11.02
C GLU A 104 -2.94 5.46 -12.30
N VAL A 105 -2.01 5.86 -13.19
CA VAL A 105 -1.71 5.13 -14.43
C VAL A 105 -1.12 3.76 -14.10
N ALA A 106 -0.13 3.71 -13.19
CA ALA A 106 0.44 2.45 -12.70
C ALA A 106 -0.62 1.53 -12.09
N SER A 107 -1.52 2.06 -11.25
CA SER A 107 -2.57 1.29 -10.59
C SER A 107 -3.50 0.61 -11.61
N ARG A 108 -3.93 1.33 -12.66
CA ARG A 108 -4.76 0.74 -13.74
C ARG A 108 -4.02 -0.35 -14.50
N ARG A 109 -2.78 -0.08 -14.90
CA ARG A 109 -1.95 -1.03 -15.64
C ARG A 109 -1.68 -2.29 -14.83
N LEU A 110 -1.28 -2.14 -13.56
CA LEU A 110 -1.05 -3.26 -12.65
C LEU A 110 -2.33 -4.04 -12.35
N THR A 111 -3.48 -3.36 -12.27
CA THR A 111 -4.79 -4.04 -12.13
C THR A 111 -5.07 -4.95 -13.32
N ALA A 112 -4.91 -4.43 -14.54
CA ALA A 112 -5.08 -5.22 -15.76
C ALA A 112 -4.08 -6.37 -15.86
N ALA A 113 -2.83 -6.13 -15.45
CA ALA A 113 -1.77 -7.14 -15.42
C ALA A 113 -2.01 -8.25 -14.37
N LEU A 114 -2.58 -7.90 -13.21
CA LEU A 114 -2.78 -8.84 -12.10
C LEU A 114 -4.00 -9.74 -12.33
N ALA A 115 -5.07 -9.22 -12.92
CA ALA A 115 -6.33 -9.93 -13.10
C ALA A 115 -6.20 -11.37 -13.68
N PRO A 116 -5.46 -11.62 -14.78
CA PRO A 116 -5.31 -12.97 -15.34
C PRO A 116 -4.35 -13.87 -14.56
N LEU A 117 -3.59 -13.33 -13.60
CA LEU A 117 -2.60 -14.08 -12.82
C LEU A 117 -3.16 -14.62 -11.51
N LEU A 118 -4.26 -14.06 -11.03
CA LEU A 118 -4.85 -14.46 -9.75
C LEU A 118 -5.45 -15.87 -9.86
N PRO A 119 -5.43 -16.65 -8.76
CA PRO A 119 -6.13 -17.93 -8.70
C PRO A 119 -7.60 -17.78 -9.10
N ALA A 120 -8.15 -18.79 -9.79
CA ALA A 120 -9.54 -18.78 -10.23
C ALA A 120 -10.50 -18.54 -9.05
N GLY A 121 -11.54 -17.74 -9.30
CA GLY A 121 -12.53 -17.38 -8.28
C GLY A 121 -12.06 -16.35 -7.24
N THR A 122 -10.83 -15.82 -7.35
CA THR A 122 -10.38 -14.74 -6.47
C THR A 122 -11.33 -13.55 -6.58
N SER A 123 -12.00 -13.21 -5.48
CA SER A 123 -12.96 -12.11 -5.41
C SER A 123 -12.48 -11.05 -4.42
N PRO A 124 -12.67 -9.75 -4.70
CA PRO A 124 -12.43 -8.70 -3.71
C PRO A 124 -13.51 -8.76 -2.61
N ALA A 125 -13.29 -8.09 -1.49
CA ALA A 125 -14.25 -8.09 -0.39
C ALA A 125 -15.53 -7.30 -0.68
N ASN A 126 -15.44 -6.17 -1.40
CA ASN A 126 -16.52 -5.16 -1.50
C ASN A 126 -16.64 -4.51 -2.89
N CYS A 127 -16.23 -5.20 -3.95
CA CYS A 127 -16.17 -4.63 -5.32
C CYS A 127 -16.35 -5.71 -6.38
N ASP A 128 -16.38 -5.31 -7.65
CA ASP A 128 -16.63 -6.23 -8.78
C ASP A 128 -15.36 -6.99 -9.22
N ARG A 129 -14.18 -6.46 -8.88
CA ARG A 129 -12.87 -7.04 -9.25
C ARG A 129 -11.79 -6.70 -8.23
N VAL A 130 -10.70 -7.47 -8.24
CA VAL A 130 -9.47 -7.11 -7.52
C VAL A 130 -8.83 -5.92 -8.23
N GLU A 131 -8.66 -4.81 -7.49
CA GLU A 131 -7.99 -3.61 -7.98
C GLU A 131 -6.64 -3.44 -7.27
N VAL A 132 -5.66 -2.90 -7.99
CA VAL A 132 -4.38 -2.46 -7.42
C VAL A 132 -4.49 -0.98 -7.08
N TRP A 133 -4.07 -0.58 -5.89
CA TRP A 133 -4.06 0.82 -5.47
C TRP A 133 -2.75 1.19 -4.77
N TRP A 134 -2.34 2.46 -4.88
CA TRP A 134 -1.22 3.00 -4.13
C TRP A 134 -1.59 3.25 -2.65
N SER A 135 -0.71 2.84 -1.73
CA SER A 135 -0.81 3.14 -0.30
C SER A 135 0.31 4.10 0.10
N GLU A 136 -0.05 5.37 0.36
CA GLU A 136 0.92 6.39 0.79
C GLU A 136 1.62 6.03 2.10
N GLN A 137 0.90 5.42 3.04
CA GLN A 137 1.44 5.06 4.35
C GLN A 137 2.60 4.06 4.26
N SER A 138 2.51 3.11 3.33
CA SER A 138 3.48 2.02 3.17
C SER A 138 4.42 2.23 1.99
N ALA A 139 4.18 3.29 1.19
CA ALA A 139 4.88 3.60 -0.04
C ALA A 139 4.96 2.40 -1.01
N GLN A 140 3.83 1.71 -1.19
CA GLN A 140 3.71 0.54 -2.06
C GLN A 140 2.30 0.42 -2.65
N TYR A 141 2.21 -0.24 -3.80
CA TYR A 141 0.95 -0.68 -4.38
C TYR A 141 0.46 -1.94 -3.68
N GLN A 142 -0.85 -2.05 -3.51
CA GLN A 142 -1.49 -3.16 -2.83
C GLN A 142 -2.68 -3.64 -3.65
N ALA A 143 -2.93 -4.95 -3.61
CA ALA A 143 -4.14 -5.59 -4.09
C ALA A 143 -4.51 -6.70 -3.10
N GLY A 144 -5.79 -6.99 -2.96
CA GLY A 144 -6.24 -8.05 -2.05
C GLY A 144 -7.53 -8.71 -2.51
N GLY A 145 -7.65 -10.00 -2.20
CA GLY A 145 -8.83 -10.79 -2.53
C GLY A 145 -8.97 -12.01 -1.64
N ARG A 146 -10.11 -12.68 -1.76
CA ARG A 146 -10.41 -13.96 -1.14
C ARG A 146 -10.44 -15.02 -2.23
N ILE A 147 -9.71 -16.10 -2.02
CA ILE A 147 -9.74 -17.30 -2.84
C ILE A 147 -10.79 -18.23 -2.20
N PRO A 148 -11.80 -18.67 -2.96
CA PRO A 148 -12.72 -19.69 -2.51
C PRO A 148 -11.98 -21.04 -2.53
N ALA A 149 -11.33 -21.36 -1.41
CA ALA A 149 -10.60 -22.61 -1.24
C ALA A 149 -11.02 -23.25 0.09
N GLY A 150 -11.41 -24.52 0.03
CA GLY A 150 -11.78 -25.32 1.20
C GLY A 150 -12.94 -24.76 2.03
N THR A 151 -12.94 -25.09 3.32
CA THR A 151 -13.97 -24.70 4.30
C THR A 151 -13.78 -23.28 4.85
N LEU A 152 -12.57 -22.72 4.74
CA LEU A 152 -12.26 -21.37 5.24
C LEU A 152 -11.73 -20.48 4.11
N PRO A 153 -12.26 -19.26 3.95
CA PRO A 153 -11.78 -18.36 2.91
C PRO A 153 -10.30 -18.06 3.10
N THR A 154 -9.52 -18.31 2.05
CA THR A 154 -8.10 -18.02 1.98
C THR A 154 -7.93 -16.59 1.47
N THR A 155 -7.18 -15.75 2.18
CA THR A 155 -6.95 -14.35 1.78
C THR A 155 -5.63 -14.25 1.03
N ILE A 156 -5.62 -13.58 -0.12
CA ILE A 156 -4.40 -13.23 -0.85
C ILE A 156 -4.20 -11.71 -0.82
N VAL A 157 -2.97 -11.28 -0.58
CA VAL A 157 -2.53 -9.89 -0.64
C VAL A 157 -1.29 -9.81 -1.52
N VAL A 158 -1.31 -8.89 -2.49
CA VAL A 158 -0.20 -8.63 -3.41
C VAL A 158 0.32 -7.24 -3.12
N LEU A 159 1.63 -7.13 -2.85
CA LEU A 159 2.32 -5.89 -2.53
C LEU A 159 3.40 -5.66 -3.58
N ILE A 160 3.40 -4.50 -4.21
CA ILE A 160 4.34 -4.15 -5.28
C ILE A 160 5.00 -2.82 -4.91
N ARG A 161 6.33 -2.79 -4.87
CA ARG A 161 7.08 -1.57 -4.57
C ARG A 161 8.36 -1.47 -5.39
N PRO A 162 8.91 -0.26 -5.56
CA PRO A 162 10.28 -0.13 -6.05
C PRO A 162 11.24 -0.91 -5.16
N ARG A 163 12.27 -1.46 -5.78
CA ARG A 163 13.38 -2.09 -5.08
C ARG A 163 14.17 -1.01 -4.34
N GLU A 164 14.54 -1.32 -3.11
CA GLU A 164 15.37 -0.49 -2.25
C GLU A 164 16.77 -1.11 -2.16
N PRO A 165 17.82 -0.34 -1.81
CA PRO A 165 19.18 -0.87 -1.63
C PRO A 165 19.26 -2.05 -0.64
N GLY A 166 18.39 -2.06 0.37
CA GLY A 166 18.27 -3.15 1.35
C GLY A 166 17.75 -4.48 0.76
N ASP A 167 17.06 -4.45 -0.38
CA ASP A 167 16.56 -5.66 -1.07
C ASP A 167 17.67 -6.40 -1.86
N SER A 168 18.94 -6.04 -1.64
CA SER A 168 20.10 -6.78 -2.15
C SER A 168 20.27 -8.11 -1.40
N LYS A 169 19.98 -8.14 -0.10
CA LYS A 169 19.87 -9.35 0.72
C LYS A 169 18.39 -9.59 0.99
N LEU A 170 17.78 -10.46 0.20
CA LEU A 170 16.38 -10.80 0.41
C LEU A 170 16.29 -11.64 1.69
N SER A 171 15.48 -11.20 2.64
CA SER A 171 15.14 -11.95 3.84
C SER A 171 13.68 -12.36 3.81
N CYS A 172 13.35 -13.41 4.56
CA CYS A 172 11.96 -13.78 4.76
C CYS A 172 11.23 -12.77 5.65
N ALA A 173 9.90 -12.70 5.48
CA ALA A 173 9.07 -11.71 6.17
C ALA A 173 9.16 -11.81 7.70
N ASP A 174 9.39 -13.01 8.22
CA ASP A 174 9.48 -13.31 9.66
C ASP A 174 10.91 -13.63 10.13
N GLY A 175 11.91 -13.28 9.30
CA GLY A 175 13.34 -13.55 9.53
C GLY A 175 13.83 -14.86 8.90
N ASP A 176 15.15 -15.03 8.84
CA ASP A 176 15.84 -16.13 8.13
C ASP A 176 15.88 -17.43 8.95
N GLY A 177 14.77 -17.75 9.64
CA GLY A 177 14.62 -18.97 10.44
C GLY A 177 14.48 -20.25 9.59
N PRO A 178 14.31 -21.43 10.22
CA PRO A 178 14.27 -22.73 9.52
C PRO A 178 13.10 -22.91 8.54
N GLY A 179 12.09 -22.03 8.57
CA GLY A 179 10.99 -21.99 7.59
C GLY A 179 11.20 -20.96 6.46
N CYS A 180 12.40 -20.38 6.36
CA CYS A 180 12.76 -19.42 5.34
C CYS A 180 13.63 -20.10 4.27
N THR A 181 13.19 -20.01 3.02
CA THR A 181 14.00 -20.42 1.87
C THR A 181 14.33 -19.19 1.05
N VAL A 182 15.61 -18.91 0.86
CA VAL A 182 16.09 -17.84 -0.05
C VAL A 182 16.88 -18.48 -1.17
N THR A 183 16.52 -18.14 -2.39
CA THR A 183 17.04 -18.77 -3.59
C THR A 183 17.24 -17.72 -4.68
N ALA A 184 18.22 -17.97 -5.53
CA ALA A 184 18.56 -17.11 -6.65
C ALA A 184 18.38 -17.90 -7.95
N HIS A 185 17.67 -17.33 -8.91
CA HIS A 185 17.48 -17.91 -10.23
C HIS A 185 17.85 -16.85 -11.29
N GLY A 186 19.04 -16.99 -11.86
CA GLY A 186 19.62 -15.98 -12.74
C GLY A 186 19.77 -14.63 -12.03
N THR A 187 19.11 -13.59 -12.57
CA THR A 187 19.11 -12.23 -12.01
C THR A 187 18.00 -11.98 -10.98
N GLN A 188 17.09 -12.93 -10.80
CA GLN A 188 16.01 -12.84 -9.82
C GLN A 188 16.43 -13.48 -8.49
N ARG A 189 15.99 -12.87 -7.39
CA ARG A 189 16.08 -13.45 -6.04
C ARG A 189 14.69 -13.62 -5.50
N TYR A 190 14.42 -14.77 -4.92
CA TYR A 190 13.15 -15.05 -4.28
C TYR A 190 13.35 -15.59 -2.86
N ALA A 191 12.43 -15.23 -1.98
CA ALA A 191 12.40 -15.66 -0.60
C ALA A 191 10.98 -16.11 -0.29
N ASP A 192 10.83 -17.31 0.24
CA ASP A 192 9.56 -17.84 0.70
C ASP A 192 9.63 -18.23 2.17
N SER A 193 8.51 -18.01 2.86
CA SER A 193 8.36 -18.42 4.26
C SER A 193 6.94 -18.83 4.58
N GLU A 194 6.83 -19.73 5.56
CA GLU A 194 5.56 -20.09 6.16
C GLU A 194 5.56 -19.79 7.66
N LEU A 195 4.45 -19.21 8.11
CA LEU A 195 4.20 -18.94 9.52
C LEU A 195 2.85 -19.54 9.92
N ASP A 196 2.84 -20.33 10.99
CA ASP A 196 1.61 -20.80 11.62
C ASP A 196 1.16 -19.81 12.70
N LYS A 197 -0.04 -19.27 12.54
CA LYS A 197 -0.72 -18.44 13.53
C LYS A 197 -2.06 -19.07 13.89
N ALA A 198 -2.08 -19.78 15.01
CA ALA A 198 -3.30 -20.34 15.60
C ALA A 198 -4.11 -21.20 14.60
N GLY A 199 -3.43 -22.07 13.84
CA GLY A 199 -4.07 -22.96 12.88
C GLY A 199 -4.37 -22.34 11.51
N ARG A 200 -3.96 -21.08 11.29
CA ARG A 200 -3.91 -20.46 9.96
C ARG A 200 -2.45 -20.33 9.52
N ILE A 201 -2.15 -20.86 8.34
CA ILE A 201 -0.84 -20.69 7.73
C ILE A 201 -0.84 -19.40 6.92
N GLN A 202 0.17 -18.57 7.17
CA GLN A 202 0.57 -17.46 6.32
C GLN A 202 1.75 -17.91 5.48
N ARG A 203 1.56 -18.03 4.16
CA ARG A 203 2.64 -18.28 3.20
C ARG A 203 3.00 -16.96 2.51
N THR A 204 4.26 -16.60 2.54
CA THR A 204 4.79 -15.39 1.92
C THR A 204 5.77 -15.78 0.83
N VAL A 205 5.66 -15.18 -0.34
CA VAL A 205 6.66 -15.22 -1.40
C VAL A 205 7.06 -13.80 -1.74
N THR A 206 8.35 -13.52 -1.73
CA THR A 206 8.92 -12.24 -2.15
C THR A 206 9.83 -12.47 -3.34
N VAL A 207 9.68 -11.68 -4.39
CA VAL A 207 10.57 -11.68 -5.56
C VAL A 207 11.16 -10.29 -5.73
N ALA A 208 12.49 -10.21 -5.74
CA ALA A 208 13.24 -9.04 -6.20
C ALA A 208 13.64 -9.25 -7.66
N ARG A 209 13.05 -8.44 -8.53
CA ARG A 209 13.20 -8.53 -9.99
C ARG A 209 14.39 -7.70 -10.47
N PRO A 210 14.93 -8.01 -11.67
CA PRO A 210 16.01 -7.24 -12.29
C PRO A 210 15.56 -5.86 -12.81
N ASP A 211 14.27 -5.64 -12.98
CA ASP A 211 13.69 -4.37 -13.42
C ASP A 211 13.46 -3.38 -12.26
N ASP A 212 14.16 -3.55 -11.13
CA ASP A 212 13.98 -2.79 -9.90
C ASP A 212 12.58 -2.81 -9.29
N THR A 213 11.78 -3.83 -9.61
CA THR A 213 10.49 -4.08 -8.95
C THR A 213 10.62 -5.16 -7.87
N ARG A 214 10.05 -4.92 -6.69
CA ARG A 214 9.85 -5.95 -5.66
C ARG A 214 8.37 -6.29 -5.58
N VAL A 215 8.06 -7.58 -5.70
CA VAL A 215 6.70 -8.11 -5.54
C VAL A 215 6.68 -9.06 -4.35
N GLN A 216 5.74 -8.87 -3.43
CA GLN A 216 5.50 -9.76 -2.31
C GLN A 216 4.05 -10.21 -2.33
N ILE A 217 3.83 -11.52 -2.26
CA ILE A 217 2.52 -12.14 -2.16
C ILE A 217 2.42 -12.80 -0.80
N VAL A 218 1.35 -12.48 -0.08
CA VAL A 218 1.02 -13.05 1.23
C VAL A 218 -0.31 -13.76 1.09
N VAL A 219 -0.36 -15.03 1.46
CA VAL A 219 -1.59 -15.83 1.46
C VAL A 219 -1.84 -16.39 2.85
N ILE A 220 -3.07 -16.25 3.36
CA ILE A 220 -3.46 -16.66 4.71
C ILE A 220 -4.68 -17.58 4.66
N GLY A 221 -4.54 -18.83 5.10
CA GLY A 221 -5.58 -19.86 4.97
C GLY A 221 -5.24 -21.14 5.72
N ALA A 222 -6.01 -22.20 5.48
CA ALA A 222 -5.64 -23.55 5.92
C ALA A 222 -4.51 -24.09 5.04
N ARG A 223 -3.57 -24.87 5.61
CA ARG A 223 -2.37 -25.34 4.90
C ARG A 223 -2.68 -26.04 3.57
N THR A 224 -3.75 -26.85 3.55
CA THR A 224 -4.21 -27.63 2.38
C THR A 224 -4.78 -26.77 1.27
N ASP A 225 -5.23 -25.55 1.60
CA ASP A 225 -5.95 -24.65 0.70
C ASP A 225 -5.03 -23.55 0.14
N LEU A 226 -3.79 -23.46 0.62
CA LEU A 226 -2.82 -22.47 0.17
C LEU A 226 -2.24 -22.84 -1.21
N PRO A 227 -2.24 -21.92 -2.18
CA PRO A 227 -1.55 -22.12 -3.46
C PRO A 227 -0.07 -22.44 -3.24
N ALA A 228 0.48 -23.34 -4.06
CA ALA A 228 1.88 -23.76 -3.96
C ALA A 228 2.86 -22.59 -4.10
N VAL A 229 4.03 -22.68 -3.48
CA VAL A 229 5.10 -21.66 -3.58
C VAL A 229 5.46 -21.37 -5.03
N ALA A 230 5.53 -22.40 -5.89
CA ALA A 230 5.79 -22.25 -7.31
C ALA A 230 4.73 -21.38 -8.02
N THR A 231 3.45 -21.55 -7.69
CA THR A 231 2.35 -20.74 -8.24
C THR A 231 2.48 -19.29 -7.80
N LEU A 232 2.72 -19.03 -6.52
CA LEU A 232 2.91 -17.67 -5.99
C LEU A 232 4.15 -17.00 -6.59
N THR A 233 5.23 -17.76 -6.76
CA THR A 233 6.48 -17.29 -7.41
C THR A 233 6.23 -16.94 -8.88
N ALA A 234 5.46 -17.75 -9.61
CA ALA A 234 5.09 -17.46 -10.99
C ALA A 234 4.26 -16.17 -11.12
N ILE A 235 3.30 -15.94 -10.22
CA ILE A 235 2.53 -14.69 -10.17
C ILE A 235 3.48 -13.52 -9.88
N ALA A 236 4.31 -13.61 -8.84
CA ALA A 236 5.20 -12.53 -8.43
C ALA A 236 6.28 -12.20 -9.48
N SER A 237 6.68 -13.20 -10.27
CA SER A 237 7.68 -13.06 -11.33
C SER A 237 7.09 -12.67 -12.69
N ALA A 238 5.76 -12.58 -12.81
CA ALA A 238 5.09 -12.33 -14.08
C ALA A 238 5.54 -10.99 -14.69
N PRO A 239 6.08 -10.98 -15.94
CA PRO A 239 6.64 -9.76 -16.54
C PRO A 239 5.74 -8.52 -16.48
N PRO A 240 4.41 -8.62 -16.69
CA PRO A 240 3.49 -7.48 -16.62
C PRO A 240 3.41 -6.77 -15.25
N LEU A 241 3.76 -7.45 -14.14
CA LEU A 241 3.79 -6.88 -12.79
C LEU A 241 5.08 -6.08 -12.51
N THR A 242 5.46 -5.21 -13.45
CA THR A 242 6.60 -4.30 -13.33
C THR A 242 6.17 -2.90 -12.96
N LEU A 243 7.02 -2.14 -12.25
CA LEU A 243 6.88 -0.69 -12.08
C LEU A 243 7.63 0.13 -13.13
N TYR A 244 8.46 -0.53 -13.95
CA TYR A 244 9.34 0.10 -14.93
C TYR A 244 9.15 -0.59 -16.29
N PRO A 245 7.99 -0.38 -16.95
CA PRO A 245 7.76 -0.95 -18.28
C PRO A 245 8.82 -0.45 -19.27
N ALA A 246 9.22 -1.33 -20.20
CA ALA A 246 10.02 -0.92 -21.34
C ALA A 246 9.17 0.03 -22.20
N SER A 247 9.68 1.24 -22.41
CA SER A 247 9.10 2.27 -23.27
C SER A 247 9.24 1.93 -24.74
#